data_AF-A0A0P1IJ84-F1
#
_entry.id   AF-A0A0P1IJ84-F1
#
_cell.length_a   1.000
_cell.length_b   1.000
_cell.length_c   1.000
_cell.angle_alpha   90.00
_cell.angle_beta   90.00
_cell.angle_gamma   90.00
#
_symmetry.space_group_name_H-M   'P 1'
#
loop_
_entity.id
_entity.type
_entity.pdbx_description
1 polymer ?
#
loop_
_entity_poly.entity_id
_entity_poly.type
_entity_poly.pdbx_seq_one_letter_code
_entity_poly.pdbx_strand_id
1 'polypeptide(L)'
;MPGLGFTLPHWLYWVGLVVFPLVAMVLSRRPQPTEKRYTLPLAYMIAVTGGIIGLHRFYLKSMLGLVYLPIFLFVLYANGQTQDARNVLSDYVNQTRSADRTITREEDRVADARANLSDLQATVDAAEEGSFSQKSAERRLKRAEDTIEKGEARLQEARAVVEEVTPLQDEAERTFAFWGNAAGYAFYAILALILIDMLLLPGMIKRANAGLPAHVEKSDAEKALEEAEAEEGPKHDSEYATNWIDRLSLFCGEFVAYWAVIAVFVYYYEVIARYVFGSPTNWAHEAMYLMFGMQYLIAGAYAMLTESHVRVDIFYAPLSRPKKAWVDLLTSIFFFIFAGTLLVTSWIFAMDALAVPAGNSVVSDWARGQIGLGEMLTSLNAAQWTDTNIRWGEISFNEWEVPLWPMKWVMVMGGLLLVLQGISKMSKDIREIARGN
;
A
#
# COMPACT_ATOMS: atom_id res chain seq x y z
N MET A 1 3.79 18.51 10.12
CA MET A 1 2.57 17.85 10.64
C MET A 1 2.98 16.58 11.36
N PRO A 2 2.31 16.15 12.46
CA PRO A 2 2.56 14.85 13.03
C PRO A 2 2.30 13.78 11.96
N GLY A 3 3.31 12.96 11.65
CA GLY A 3 3.15 11.86 10.72
C GLY A 3 2.13 10.85 11.27
N LEU A 4 1.26 10.35 10.41
CA LEU A 4 0.38 9.23 10.76
C LEU A 4 1.25 7.96 10.80
N GLY A 5 1.89 7.70 11.95
CA GLY A 5 2.67 6.49 12.20
C GLY A 5 1.79 5.24 12.37
N PHE A 6 0.84 5.03 11.45
CA PHE A 6 -0.08 3.91 11.48
C PHE A 6 0.39 2.80 10.55
N THR A 7 0.87 1.71 11.15
CA THR A 7 1.13 0.44 10.47
C THR A 7 -0.09 -0.46 10.65
N LEU A 8 -0.65 -0.98 9.56
CA LEU A 8 -1.79 -1.90 9.64
C LEU A 8 -1.36 -3.21 10.32
N PRO A 9 -1.99 -3.60 11.44
CA PRO A 9 -1.71 -4.88 12.06
C PRO A 9 -2.05 -6.04 11.11
N HIS A 10 -1.19 -7.05 11.02
CA HIS A 10 -1.38 -8.17 10.08
C HIS A 10 -2.72 -8.89 10.30
N TRP A 11 -3.12 -9.10 11.55
CA TRP A 11 -4.41 -9.74 11.85
C TRP A 11 -5.59 -8.91 11.32
N LEU A 12 -5.50 -7.58 11.34
CA LEU A 12 -6.57 -6.70 10.87
C LEU A 12 -6.68 -6.75 9.34
N TYR A 13 -5.56 -6.89 8.64
CA TYR A 13 -5.55 -7.15 7.20
C TYR A 13 -6.29 -8.45 6.87
N TRP A 14 -5.91 -9.57 7.49
CA TRP A 14 -6.53 -10.87 7.21
C TRP A 14 -8.01 -10.93 7.62
N VAL A 15 -8.36 -10.41 8.79
CA VAL A 15 -9.75 -10.29 9.23
C VAL A 15 -10.54 -9.39 8.30
N GLY A 16 -9.96 -8.27 7.85
CA GLY A 16 -10.56 -7.37 6.87
C GLY A 16 -10.90 -8.09 5.57
N LEU A 17 -9.97 -8.88 5.02
CA LEU A 17 -10.18 -9.66 3.80
C LEU A 17 -11.28 -10.72 3.91
N VAL A 18 -11.64 -11.16 5.13
CA VAL A 18 -12.72 -12.14 5.33
C VAL A 18 -14.03 -11.46 5.69
N VAL A 19 -14.02 -10.60 6.71
CA VAL A 19 -15.23 -10.00 7.27
C VAL A 19 -15.84 -8.98 6.31
N PHE A 20 -15.01 -8.14 5.67
CA PHE A 20 -15.53 -7.09 4.79
C PHE A 20 -16.34 -7.66 3.62
N PRO A 21 -15.84 -8.64 2.84
CA PRO A 21 -16.65 -9.24 1.77
C PRO A 21 -17.91 -9.91 2.25
N LEU A 22 -17.89 -10.64 3.38
CA LEU A 22 -19.10 -11.28 3.91
C LEU A 22 -20.17 -10.25 4.28
N VAL A 23 -19.76 -9.16 4.94
CA VAL A 23 -20.67 -8.06 5.25
C VAL A 23 -21.18 -7.42 3.95
N ALA A 24 -20.30 -7.17 2.98
CA ALA A 24 -20.66 -6.57 1.70
C ALA A 24 -21.65 -7.44 0.91
N MET A 25 -21.47 -8.77 0.87
CA MET A 25 -22.42 -9.74 0.29
C MET A 25 -23.78 -9.69 0.97
N VAL A 26 -23.81 -9.62 2.31
CA VAL A 26 -25.07 -9.52 3.06
C VAL A 26 -25.76 -8.18 2.77
N LEU A 27 -25.00 -7.10 2.61
CA LEU A 27 -25.53 -5.77 2.30
C LEU A 27 -26.04 -5.66 0.86
N SER A 28 -25.32 -6.21 -0.11
CA SER A 28 -25.66 -6.14 -1.54
C SER A 28 -26.91 -6.93 -1.88
N ARG A 29 -27.16 -8.03 -1.17
CA ARG A 29 -28.36 -8.86 -1.33
C ARG A 29 -29.60 -8.28 -0.65
N ARG A 30 -29.51 -7.11 -0.01
CA ARG A 30 -30.69 -6.45 0.57
C ARG A 30 -31.56 -5.87 -0.55
N PRO A 31 -32.89 -6.03 -0.47
CA PRO A 31 -33.78 -5.43 -1.45
C PRO A 31 -33.58 -3.91 -1.47
N GLN A 32 -33.34 -3.36 -2.67
CA GLN A 32 -33.20 -1.92 -2.80
C GLN A 32 -34.55 -1.25 -2.50
N PRO A 33 -34.54 -0.13 -1.75
CA PRO A 33 -35.76 0.63 -1.52
C PRO A 33 -36.30 1.15 -2.86
N THR A 34 -37.61 1.02 -3.05
CA THR A 34 -38.33 1.46 -4.26
C THR A 34 -38.22 2.97 -4.50
N GLU A 35 -37.99 3.76 -3.45
CA GLU A 35 -37.77 5.20 -3.56
C GLU A 35 -36.29 5.55 -3.32
N LYS A 36 -35.64 6.17 -4.32
CA LYS A 36 -34.29 6.71 -4.19
C LYS A 36 -34.32 7.94 -3.28
N ARG A 37 -33.93 7.81 -2.01
CA ARG A 37 -33.80 8.92 -1.05
C ARG A 37 -32.37 9.10 -0.58
N TYR A 38 -31.99 10.34 -0.29
CA TYR A 38 -30.71 10.63 0.36
C TYR A 38 -30.77 10.21 1.83
N THR A 39 -29.77 9.47 2.30
CA THR A 39 -29.74 8.94 3.67
C THR A 39 -28.63 9.59 4.49
N LEU A 40 -28.92 9.84 5.76
CA LEU A 40 -27.99 10.47 6.70
C LEU A 40 -26.72 9.62 6.95
N PRO A 41 -26.82 8.29 7.18
CA PRO A 41 -25.63 7.46 7.36
C PRO A 41 -24.69 7.51 6.15
N LEU A 42 -25.24 7.44 4.93
CA LEU A 42 -24.44 7.50 3.71
C LEU A 42 -23.77 8.88 3.54
N ALA A 43 -24.50 9.96 3.84
CA ALA A 43 -23.94 11.31 3.76
C ALA A 43 -22.78 11.53 4.75
N TYR A 44 -22.90 11.04 5.99
CA TYR A 44 -21.80 11.10 6.96
C TYR A 44 -20.63 10.23 6.54
N MET A 45 -20.88 9.02 6.04
CA MET A 45 -19.83 8.16 5.50
C MET A 45 -19.06 8.89 4.39
N ILE A 46 -19.77 9.48 3.41
CA ILE A 46 -19.15 10.25 2.32
C ILE A 46 -18.42 11.50 2.85
N ALA A 47 -18.92 12.16 3.88
CA ALA A 47 -18.22 13.30 4.48
C ALA A 47 -16.91 12.88 5.18
N VAL A 48 -16.89 11.71 5.83
CA VAL A 48 -15.68 11.16 6.44
C VAL A 48 -14.69 10.69 5.38
N THR A 49 -15.16 9.96 4.36
CA THR A 49 -14.28 9.33 3.35
C THR A 49 -13.96 10.21 2.17
N GLY A 50 -14.69 11.31 1.94
CA GLY A 50 -14.56 12.13 0.74
C GLY A 50 -14.75 13.62 1.00
N GLY A 51 -14.89 14.03 2.26
CA GLY A 51 -15.16 15.42 2.61
C GLY A 51 -14.02 16.37 2.29
N ILE A 52 -12.77 15.90 2.28
CA ILE A 52 -11.58 16.71 1.95
C ILE A 52 -11.67 17.29 0.54
N ILE A 53 -12.32 16.57 -0.39
CA ILE A 53 -12.55 17.01 -1.77
C ILE A 53 -14.01 17.43 -2.02
N GLY A 54 -14.83 17.53 -0.97
CA GLY A 54 -16.21 18.00 -1.06
C GLY A 54 -17.24 16.99 -1.58
N LEU A 55 -16.96 15.67 -1.56
CA LEU A 55 -17.88 14.66 -2.12
C LEU A 55 -19.26 14.66 -1.47
N HIS A 56 -19.38 14.99 -0.18
CA HIS A 56 -20.66 15.04 0.53
C HIS A 56 -21.58 16.14 0.00
N ARG A 57 -21.02 17.20 -0.57
CA ARG A 57 -21.80 18.25 -1.27
C ARG A 57 -22.25 17.78 -2.64
N PHE A 58 -21.38 17.10 -3.40
CA PHE A 58 -21.74 16.54 -4.71
C PHE A 58 -22.78 15.41 -4.60
N TYR A 59 -22.71 14.60 -3.53
CA TYR A 59 -23.75 13.61 -3.20
C TYR A 59 -25.14 14.24 -3.16
N LEU A 60 -25.25 15.46 -2.63
CA LEU A 60 -26.49 16.24 -2.56
C LEU A 60 -26.71 17.16 -3.77
N LYS A 61 -25.99 16.92 -4.88
CA LYS A 61 -26.02 17.71 -6.12
C LYS A 61 -25.72 19.21 -5.92
N SER A 62 -24.93 19.56 -4.89
CA SER A 62 -24.55 20.94 -4.60
C SER A 62 -23.18 21.27 -5.21
N MET A 63 -23.12 22.31 -6.04
CA MET A 63 -21.87 22.80 -6.64
C MET A 63 -20.91 23.45 -5.65
N LEU A 64 -21.35 23.72 -4.41
CA LEU A 64 -20.48 24.23 -3.35
C LEU A 64 -19.34 23.26 -2.98
N GLY A 65 -19.46 21.99 -3.37
CA GLY A 65 -18.35 21.03 -3.27
C GLY A 65 -17.09 21.48 -4.02
N LEU A 66 -17.23 22.29 -5.08
CA LEU A 66 -16.08 22.83 -5.84
C LEU A 66 -15.16 23.73 -5.01
N VAL A 67 -15.64 24.31 -3.91
CA VAL A 67 -14.80 25.14 -3.01
C VAL A 67 -13.68 24.32 -2.37
N TYR A 68 -13.90 23.02 -2.14
CA TYR A 68 -12.91 22.14 -1.53
C TYR A 68 -11.73 21.84 -2.45
N LEU A 69 -11.97 21.72 -3.76
CA LEU A 69 -10.96 21.34 -4.75
C LEU A 69 -9.74 22.29 -4.80
N PRO A 70 -9.87 23.62 -4.94
CA PRO A 70 -8.70 24.50 -4.99
C PRO A 70 -7.92 24.50 -3.67
N ILE A 71 -8.60 24.40 -2.53
CA ILE A 71 -7.93 24.33 -1.22
C ILE A 71 -7.16 23.00 -1.11
N PHE A 72 -7.77 21.90 -1.53
CA PHE A 72 -7.13 20.57 -1.53
C PHE A 72 -5.92 20.53 -2.47
N LEU A 73 -6.06 21.02 -3.70
CA LEU A 73 -4.95 21.12 -4.65
C LEU A 73 -3.83 22.00 -4.12
N PHE A 74 -4.16 23.09 -3.43
CA PHE A 74 -3.15 23.92 -2.76
C PHE A 74 -2.44 23.18 -1.63
N VAL A 75 -3.14 22.37 -0.81
CA VAL A 75 -2.51 21.51 0.21
C VAL A 75 -1.51 20.56 -0.44
N LEU A 76 -1.90 19.89 -1.54
CA LEU A 76 -1.01 18.98 -2.27
C LEU A 76 0.23 19.71 -2.81
N TYR A 77 0.02 20.86 -3.44
CA TYR A 77 1.11 21.67 -3.97
C TYR A 77 2.06 22.17 -2.86
N ALA A 78 1.51 22.73 -1.79
CA ALA A 78 2.28 23.25 -0.66
C ALA A 78 3.07 22.15 0.07
N ASN A 79 2.53 20.94 0.18
CA ASN A 79 3.26 19.79 0.71
C ASN A 79 4.42 19.36 -0.20
N GLY A 80 4.22 19.38 -1.52
CA GLY A 80 5.31 19.18 -2.49
C GLY A 80 6.43 20.19 -2.28
N GLN A 81 6.09 21.48 -2.19
CA GLN A 81 7.06 22.55 -1.92
C GLN A 81 7.74 22.41 -0.55
N THR A 82 7.02 21.93 0.47
CA THR A 82 7.59 21.66 1.80
C THR A 82 8.65 20.57 1.74
N GLN A 83 8.41 19.51 0.96
CA GLN A 83 9.35 18.42 0.78
C GLN A 83 10.61 18.87 0.05
N ASP A 84 10.47 19.67 -1.01
CA ASP A 84 11.61 20.24 -1.75
C ASP A 84 12.43 21.18 -0.85
N ALA A 85 11.76 22.08 -0.12
CA ALA A 85 12.41 22.99 0.83
C ALA A 85 13.14 22.24 1.96
N ARG A 86 12.58 21.12 2.44
CA ARG A 86 13.23 20.26 3.44
C ARG A 86 14.53 19.66 2.92
N ASN A 87 14.56 19.20 1.67
CA ASN A 87 15.76 18.62 1.06
C ASN A 87 16.88 19.67 0.96
N VAL A 88 16.54 20.87 0.49
CA VAL A 88 17.49 22.00 0.40
C VAL A 88 18.01 22.40 1.79
N LEU A 89 17.12 22.57 2.76
CA LEU A 89 17.51 22.89 4.14
C LEU A 89 18.41 21.81 4.73
N SER A 90 18.09 20.53 4.52
CA SER A 90 18.90 19.42 5.01
C SER A 90 20.30 19.39 4.41
N ASP A 91 20.46 19.81 3.14
CA ASP A 91 21.76 19.89 2.49
C ASP A 91 22.62 20.99 3.14
N TYR A 92 22.09 22.21 3.27
CA TYR A 92 22.80 23.31 3.91
C TYR A 92 23.16 23.01 5.37
N VAL A 93 22.23 22.43 6.15
CA VAL A 93 22.49 21.99 7.53
C VAL A 93 23.61 20.95 7.60
N ASN A 94 23.71 20.07 6.61
CA ASN A 94 24.81 19.09 6.56
C ASN A 94 26.15 19.76 6.24
N GLN A 95 26.16 20.74 5.33
CA GLN A 95 27.36 21.50 4.98
C GLN A 95 27.89 22.31 6.17
N THR A 96 27.05 23.12 6.83
CA THR A 96 27.43 23.88 8.03
C THR A 96 27.87 22.95 9.15
N ARG A 97 27.14 21.86 9.42
CA ARG A 97 27.55 20.86 10.43
C ARG A 97 28.91 20.22 10.13
N SER A 98 29.23 19.96 8.86
CA SER A 98 30.54 19.42 8.46
C SER A 98 31.67 20.44 8.66
N ALA A 99 31.40 21.71 8.30
CA ALA A 99 32.33 22.82 8.47
C ALA A 99 32.59 23.11 9.97
N ASP A 100 31.54 23.19 10.80
CA ASP A 100 31.66 23.40 12.25
C ASP A 100 32.46 22.30 12.96
N ARG A 101 32.27 21.03 12.55
CA ARG A 101 33.09 19.92 13.04
C ARG A 101 34.57 20.08 12.67
N THR A 102 34.85 20.63 11.49
CA THR A 102 36.22 20.90 11.04
C THR A 102 36.81 22.06 11.84
N ILE A 103 36.05 23.14 12.05
CA ILE A 103 36.45 24.29 12.87
C ILE A 103 36.82 23.83 14.27
N THR A 104 35.89 23.14 14.95
CA THR A 104 36.10 22.65 16.32
C THR A 104 37.37 21.80 16.43
N ARG A 105 37.60 20.89 15.48
CA ARG A 105 38.75 19.97 15.51
C ARG A 105 40.09 20.67 15.23
N GLU A 106 40.12 21.56 14.24
CA GLU A 106 41.38 22.21 13.83
C GLU A 106 41.72 23.41 14.73
N GLU A 107 40.73 24.07 15.35
CA GLU A 107 40.98 25.16 16.31
C GLU A 107 41.82 24.70 17.49
N ASP A 108 41.42 23.61 18.14
CA ASP A 108 42.16 23.03 19.28
C ASP A 108 43.58 22.61 18.84
N ARG A 109 43.70 21.95 17.68
CA ARG A 109 44.99 21.49 17.15
C ARG A 109 45.96 22.62 16.84
N VAL A 110 45.47 23.69 16.19
CA VAL A 110 46.28 24.85 15.85
C VAL A 110 46.63 25.63 17.10
N ALA A 111 45.71 25.76 18.06
CA ALA A 111 45.96 26.41 19.34
C ALA A 111 47.06 25.69 20.13
N ASP A 112 46.99 24.37 20.25
CA ASP A 112 47.99 23.54 20.92
C ASP A 112 49.37 23.63 20.21
N ALA A 113 49.38 23.56 18.87
CA ALA A 113 50.63 23.67 18.11
C ALA A 113 51.28 25.06 18.26
N ARG A 114 50.48 26.14 18.25
CA ARG A 114 50.95 27.51 18.48
C ARG A 114 51.48 27.70 19.89
N ALA A 115 50.80 27.16 20.91
CA ALA A 115 51.24 27.27 22.31
C ALA A 115 52.62 26.64 22.53
N ASN A 116 52.88 25.49 21.90
CA ASN A 116 54.15 24.77 22.03
C ASN A 116 55.27 25.28 21.13
N LEU A 117 55.01 26.25 20.24
CA LEU A 117 55.95 26.66 19.20
C LEU A 117 57.22 27.32 19.79
N SER A 118 57.05 28.15 20.82
CA SER A 118 58.17 28.83 21.49
C SER A 118 59.09 27.84 22.24
N ASP A 119 58.52 26.86 22.92
CA ASP A 119 59.27 25.80 23.60
C ASP A 119 60.01 24.91 22.59
N LEU A 120 59.37 24.58 21.46
CA LEU A 120 60.01 23.83 20.38
C LEU A 120 61.18 24.60 19.78
N GLN A 121 61.04 25.91 19.55
CA GLN A 121 62.13 26.77 19.08
C GLN A 121 63.30 26.79 20.08
N ALA A 122 63.01 26.97 21.38
CA ALA A 122 64.02 26.95 22.43
C ALA A 122 64.77 25.60 22.49
N THR A 123 64.08 24.48 22.26
CA THR A 123 64.75 23.16 22.19
C THR A 123 65.63 22.96 20.96
N VAL A 124 65.34 23.63 19.84
CA VAL A 124 66.22 23.66 18.67
C VAL A 124 67.46 24.50 18.97
N ASP A 125 67.27 25.69 19.54
CA ASP A 125 68.35 26.64 19.83
C ASP A 125 69.32 26.12 20.92
N ALA A 126 68.83 25.31 21.86
CA ALA A 126 69.63 24.71 22.93
C ALA A 126 70.38 23.43 22.52
N ALA A 127 70.12 22.86 21.33
CA ALA A 127 70.75 21.62 20.88
C ALA A 127 72.13 21.88 20.24
N GLU A 128 73.07 20.97 20.46
CA GLU A 128 74.42 21.06 19.87
C GLU A 128 74.36 21.02 18.33
N GLU A 129 75.11 21.92 17.69
CA GLU A 129 75.10 22.09 16.24
C GLU A 129 75.61 20.84 15.51
N GLY A 130 74.83 20.34 14.55
CA GLY A 130 75.09 19.11 13.81
C GLY A 130 74.66 17.81 14.50
N SER A 131 74.14 17.87 15.73
CA SER A 131 73.74 16.69 16.51
C SER A 131 72.44 16.03 16.01
N PHE A 132 72.24 14.75 16.37
CA PHE A 132 70.98 14.05 16.09
C PHE A 132 69.79 14.67 16.84
N SER A 133 70.02 15.21 18.04
CA SER A 133 69.01 15.91 18.84
C SER A 133 68.54 17.18 18.16
N GLN A 134 69.44 17.97 17.56
CA GLN A 134 69.07 19.16 16.77
C GLN A 134 68.17 18.78 15.59
N LYS A 135 68.56 17.80 14.77
CA LYS A 135 67.74 17.33 13.63
C LYS A 135 66.36 16.80 14.04
N SER A 136 66.27 16.16 15.22
CA SER A 136 65.00 15.66 15.76
C SER A 136 64.10 16.82 16.24
N ALA A 137 64.69 17.82 16.90
CA ALA A 137 64.00 19.03 17.34
C ALA A 137 63.50 19.85 16.14
N GLU A 138 64.32 20.06 15.12
CA GLU A 138 63.95 20.74 13.86
C GLU A 138 62.77 20.03 13.17
N ARG A 139 62.77 18.69 13.12
CA ARG A 139 61.65 17.91 12.57
C ARG A 139 60.37 18.03 13.39
N ARG A 140 60.46 18.30 14.70
CA ARG A 140 59.28 18.51 15.56
C ARG A 140 58.75 19.93 15.38
N LEU A 141 59.64 20.92 15.35
CA LEU A 141 59.33 22.31 15.04
C LEU A 141 58.64 22.41 13.68
N LYS A 142 59.26 21.86 12.62
CA LYS A 142 58.68 21.84 11.27
C LYS A 142 57.30 21.18 11.21
N ARG A 143 57.08 20.11 11.98
CA ARG A 143 55.75 19.45 12.06
C ARG A 143 54.72 20.34 12.74
N ALA A 144 55.11 21.09 13.76
CA ALA A 144 54.22 22.07 14.40
C ALA A 144 53.90 23.22 13.44
N GLU A 145 54.90 23.77 12.75
CA GLU A 145 54.71 24.79 11.71
C GLU A 145 53.79 24.31 10.58
N ASP A 146 54.03 23.11 10.02
CA ASP A 146 53.19 22.50 9.01
C ASP A 146 51.73 22.28 9.51
N THR A 147 51.57 21.97 10.80
CA THR A 147 50.24 21.78 11.42
C THR A 147 49.50 23.11 11.53
N ILE A 148 50.21 24.18 11.88
CA ILE A 148 49.65 25.53 11.97
C ILE A 148 49.26 26.02 10.58
N GLU A 149 50.16 25.97 9.59
CA GLU A 149 49.89 26.45 8.23
C GLU A 149 48.71 25.72 7.60
N LYS A 150 48.72 24.38 7.62
CA LYS A 150 47.64 23.56 7.02
C LYS A 150 46.35 23.66 7.82
N GLY A 151 46.43 23.75 9.15
CA GLY A 151 45.29 23.90 10.04
C GLY A 151 44.60 25.25 9.82
N GLU A 152 45.37 26.34 9.73
CA GLU A 152 44.85 27.68 9.44
C GLU A 152 44.17 27.76 8.07
N ALA A 153 44.77 27.17 7.03
CA ALA A 153 44.14 27.11 5.71
C ALA A 153 42.78 26.38 5.75
N ARG A 154 42.71 25.25 6.46
CA ARG A 154 41.45 24.50 6.66
C ARG A 154 40.43 25.25 7.50
N LEU A 155 40.89 25.97 8.54
CA LEU A 155 40.03 26.82 9.36
C LEU A 155 39.45 27.97 8.53
N GLN A 156 40.25 28.60 7.69
CA GLN A 156 39.81 29.66 6.80
C GLN A 156 38.77 29.14 5.80
N GLU A 157 39.03 28.00 5.17
CA GLU A 157 38.09 27.35 4.25
C GLU A 157 36.78 26.99 4.95
N ALA A 158 36.85 26.33 6.11
CA ALA A 158 35.65 25.92 6.85
C ALA A 158 34.84 27.12 7.36
N ARG A 159 35.49 28.19 7.83
CA ARG A 159 34.81 29.42 8.24
C ARG A 159 34.16 30.14 7.06
N ALA A 160 34.82 30.17 5.90
CA ALA A 160 34.24 30.73 4.68
C ALA A 160 32.98 29.95 4.27
N VAL A 161 33.00 28.62 4.35
CA VAL A 161 31.80 27.79 4.10
C VAL A 161 30.68 28.14 5.08
N VAL A 162 30.96 28.27 6.38
CA VAL A 162 29.93 28.67 7.36
C VAL A 162 29.39 30.07 7.02
N GLU A 163 30.24 31.04 6.74
CA GLU A 163 29.84 32.41 6.41
C GLU A 163 28.98 32.49 5.15
N GLU A 164 29.32 31.71 4.11
CA GLU A 164 28.57 31.64 2.85
C GLU A 164 27.23 30.89 2.99
N VAL A 165 27.24 29.74 3.68
CA VAL A 165 26.09 28.83 3.73
C VAL A 165 25.06 29.25 4.78
N THR A 166 25.46 29.86 5.89
CA THR A 166 24.53 30.29 6.97
C THR A 166 23.35 31.14 6.45
N PRO A 167 23.55 32.22 5.66
CA PRO A 167 22.41 33.01 5.17
C PRO A 167 21.49 32.21 4.23
N LEU A 168 22.04 31.28 3.45
CA LEU A 168 21.28 30.38 2.57
C LEU A 168 20.47 29.36 3.39
N GLN A 169 21.05 28.85 4.48
CA GLN A 169 20.37 27.97 5.43
C GLN A 169 19.19 28.69 6.08
N ASP A 170 19.38 29.92 6.55
CA ASP A 170 18.30 30.73 7.16
C ASP A 170 17.16 31.01 6.17
N GLU A 171 17.48 31.27 4.91
CA GLU A 171 16.47 31.44 3.86
C GLU A 171 15.72 30.13 3.55
N ALA A 172 16.44 29.01 3.46
CA ALA A 172 15.84 27.69 3.30
C ALA A 172 14.94 27.33 4.48
N GLU A 173 15.32 27.68 5.71
CA GLU A 173 14.51 27.46 6.92
C GLU A 173 13.22 28.28 6.88
N ARG A 174 13.31 29.57 6.51
CA ARG A 174 12.11 30.41 6.32
C ARG A 174 11.19 29.86 5.24
N THR A 175 11.74 29.38 4.14
CA THR A 175 10.97 28.80 3.03
C THR A 175 10.28 27.50 3.45
N PHE A 176 10.99 26.62 4.14
CA PHE A 176 10.43 25.40 4.72
C PHE A 176 9.30 25.71 5.71
N ALA A 177 9.51 26.65 6.62
CA ALA A 177 8.50 27.08 7.59
C ALA A 177 7.28 27.71 6.90
N PHE A 178 7.48 28.54 5.88
CA PHE A 178 6.40 29.16 5.12
C PHE A 178 5.50 28.12 4.46
N TRP A 179 6.07 27.20 3.68
CA TRP A 179 5.30 26.16 2.98
C TRP A 179 4.63 25.19 3.95
N GLY A 180 5.33 24.80 5.03
CA GLY A 180 4.77 23.95 6.07
C GLY A 180 3.56 24.59 6.78
N ASN A 181 3.65 25.89 7.10
CA ASN A 181 2.54 26.64 7.70
C ASN A 181 1.40 26.85 6.71
N ALA A 182 1.69 27.18 5.45
CA ALA A 182 0.69 27.38 4.41
C ALA A 182 -0.12 26.09 4.16
N ALA A 183 0.56 24.94 4.05
CA ALA A 183 -0.09 23.63 3.96
C ALA A 183 -0.95 23.35 5.21
N GLY A 184 -0.43 23.65 6.40
CA GLY A 184 -1.15 23.54 7.67
C GLY A 184 -2.44 24.34 7.71
N TYR A 185 -2.40 25.63 7.41
CA TYR A 185 -3.57 26.50 7.44
C TYR A 185 -4.62 26.10 6.40
N ALA A 186 -4.20 25.74 5.18
CA ALA A 186 -5.12 25.27 4.15
C ALA A 186 -5.80 23.95 4.55
N PHE A 187 -5.05 23.03 5.18
CA PHE A 187 -5.62 21.79 5.71
C PHE A 187 -6.62 22.06 6.84
N TYR A 188 -6.30 22.95 7.79
CA TYR A 188 -7.24 23.34 8.84
C TYR A 188 -8.49 24.03 8.29
N ALA A 189 -8.37 24.82 7.22
CA ALA A 189 -9.52 25.42 6.55
C ALA A 189 -10.46 24.34 5.98
N ILE A 190 -9.92 23.30 5.33
CA ILE A 190 -10.72 22.15 4.86
C ILE A 190 -11.42 21.46 6.03
N LEU A 191 -10.69 21.15 7.11
CA LEU A 191 -11.28 20.48 8.27
C LEU A 191 -12.41 21.31 8.90
N ALA A 192 -12.25 22.63 8.98
CA ALA A 192 -13.29 23.53 9.45
C ALA A 192 -14.52 23.49 8.53
N LEU A 193 -14.33 23.52 7.21
CA LEU A 193 -15.42 23.39 6.23
C LEU A 193 -16.14 22.04 6.37
N ILE A 194 -15.41 20.92 6.50
CA ILE A 194 -16.01 19.59 6.73
C ILE A 194 -16.82 19.59 8.02
N LEU A 195 -16.28 20.14 9.11
CA LEU A 195 -16.97 20.17 10.40
C LEU A 195 -18.27 20.97 10.33
N ILE A 196 -18.23 22.15 9.69
CA ILE A 196 -19.43 22.95 9.43
C ILE A 196 -20.45 22.13 8.64
N ASP A 197 -20.01 21.46 7.59
CA ASP A 197 -20.89 20.65 6.74
C ASP A 197 -21.46 19.44 7.48
N MET A 198 -20.70 18.77 8.33
CA MET A 198 -21.17 17.66 9.16
C MET A 198 -22.32 18.09 10.10
N LEU A 199 -22.28 19.32 10.61
CA LEU A 199 -23.37 19.87 11.41
C LEU A 199 -24.58 20.25 10.56
N LEU A 200 -24.37 20.71 9.33
CA LEU A 200 -25.44 21.13 8.40
C LEU A 200 -26.09 19.97 7.64
N LEU A 201 -25.42 18.81 7.55
CA LEU A 201 -25.84 17.63 6.79
C LEU A 201 -27.31 17.22 7.01
N PRO A 202 -27.83 17.10 8.26
CA PRO A 202 -29.22 16.72 8.49
C PRO A 202 -30.22 17.68 7.82
N GLY A 203 -29.96 18.99 7.89
CA GLY A 203 -30.80 20.01 7.26
C GLY A 203 -30.71 20.00 5.74
N MET A 204 -29.50 19.80 5.21
CA MET A 204 -29.26 19.72 3.76
C MET A 204 -29.96 18.50 3.15
N ILE A 205 -29.91 17.34 3.81
CA ILE A 205 -30.59 16.12 3.36
C ILE A 205 -32.11 16.30 3.39
N LYS A 206 -32.65 16.92 4.45
CA LYS A 206 -34.09 17.21 4.52
C LYS A 206 -34.55 18.06 3.34
N ARG A 207 -33.77 19.09 2.98
CA ARG A 207 -34.04 19.95 1.81
C ARG A 207 -33.90 19.19 0.50
N ALA A 208 -32.84 18.39 0.34
CA ALA A 208 -32.60 17.61 -0.87
C ALA A 208 -33.71 16.58 -1.11
N ASN A 209 -34.14 15.88 -0.06
CA ASN A 209 -35.24 14.91 -0.15
C ASN A 209 -36.59 15.57 -0.42
N ALA A 210 -36.83 16.79 0.06
CA ALA A 210 -38.06 17.54 -0.24
C ALA A 210 -38.16 17.95 -1.73
N GLY A 211 -37.03 18.05 -2.43
CA GLY A 211 -36.96 18.34 -3.86
C GLY A 211 -36.98 17.11 -4.77
N LEU A 212 -37.07 15.89 -4.21
CA LEU A 212 -37.13 14.67 -5.02
C LEU A 212 -38.54 14.51 -5.63
N PRO A 213 -38.65 14.19 -6.93
CA PRO A 213 -39.94 13.87 -7.53
C PRO A 213 -40.50 12.59 -6.90
N ALA A 214 -41.82 12.55 -6.67
CA ALA A 214 -42.52 11.43 -6.03
C ALA A 214 -42.40 10.11 -6.83
N HIS A 215 -42.11 10.22 -8.12
CA HIS A 215 -41.84 9.13 -9.03
C HIS A 215 -40.79 9.62 -10.03
N VAL A 216 -39.66 8.91 -10.11
CA VAL A 216 -38.67 9.11 -11.16
C VAL A 216 -39.17 8.31 -12.36
N GLU A 217 -39.89 8.96 -13.26
CA GLU A 217 -40.17 8.38 -14.58
C GLU A 217 -38.80 8.25 -15.27
N LYS A 218 -38.31 7.02 -15.44
CA LYS A 218 -37.06 6.77 -16.16
C LYS A 218 -37.19 7.40 -17.54
N SER A 219 -36.23 8.24 -17.91
CA SER A 219 -36.18 8.82 -19.26
C SER A 219 -36.22 7.71 -20.30
N ASP A 220 -36.80 7.94 -21.48
CA ASP A 220 -36.80 6.94 -22.55
C ASP A 220 -35.38 6.52 -22.93
N ALA A 221 -34.39 7.40 -22.74
CA ALA A 221 -32.96 7.09 -22.89
C ALA A 221 -32.43 6.16 -21.78
N GLU A 222 -32.88 6.29 -20.53
CA GLU A 222 -32.51 5.38 -19.43
C GLU A 222 -33.13 4.00 -19.63
N LYS A 223 -34.38 3.93 -20.11
CA LYS A 223 -35.05 2.66 -20.42
C LYS A 223 -34.38 1.96 -21.60
N ALA A 224 -34.10 2.70 -22.69
CA ALA A 224 -33.38 2.16 -23.84
C ALA A 224 -31.97 1.70 -23.48
N LEU A 225 -31.28 2.39 -22.56
CA LEU A 225 -29.98 1.96 -22.04
C LEU A 225 -30.10 0.68 -21.21
N GLU A 226 -31.08 0.58 -20.29
CA GLU A 226 -31.32 -0.66 -19.51
C GLU A 226 -31.67 -1.84 -20.39
N GLU A 227 -32.48 -1.64 -21.43
CA GLU A 227 -32.83 -2.68 -22.40
C GLU A 227 -31.60 -3.11 -23.22
N ALA A 228 -30.77 -2.17 -23.67
CA ALA A 228 -29.51 -2.47 -24.35
C ALA A 228 -28.51 -3.18 -23.42
N GLU A 229 -28.39 -2.76 -22.16
CA GLU A 229 -27.56 -3.42 -21.14
C GLU A 229 -28.09 -4.82 -20.80
N ALA A 230 -29.40 -5.05 -20.87
CA ALA A 230 -29.99 -6.37 -20.66
C ALA A 230 -29.82 -7.30 -21.88
N GLU A 231 -29.79 -6.77 -23.11
CA GLU A 231 -29.53 -7.54 -24.33
C GLU A 231 -28.04 -7.88 -24.51
N GLU A 232 -27.13 -6.95 -24.18
CA GLU A 232 -25.68 -7.14 -24.32
C GLU A 232 -24.98 -7.59 -23.02
N GLY A 233 -25.69 -7.59 -21.89
CA GLY A 233 -25.13 -7.89 -20.57
C GLY A 233 -24.81 -9.38 -20.36
N PRO A 234 -23.85 -9.70 -19.47
CA PRO A 234 -23.64 -11.06 -19.01
C PRO A 234 -24.94 -11.60 -18.37
N LYS A 235 -25.23 -12.89 -18.57
CA LYS A 235 -26.41 -13.53 -18.00
C LYS A 235 -26.40 -13.35 -16.48
N HIS A 236 -27.58 -13.39 -15.85
CA HIS A 236 -27.64 -13.33 -14.39
C HIS A 236 -26.89 -14.54 -13.78
N ASP A 237 -26.12 -14.34 -12.71
CA ASP A 237 -25.27 -15.37 -12.09
C ASP A 237 -26.01 -16.70 -11.85
N SER A 238 -27.29 -16.63 -11.48
CA SER A 238 -28.15 -17.81 -11.26
C SER A 238 -28.36 -18.67 -12.51
N GLU A 239 -28.17 -18.13 -13.71
CA GLU A 239 -28.34 -18.84 -14.98
C GLU A 239 -27.13 -19.71 -15.35
N TYR A 240 -25.96 -19.43 -14.79
CA TYR A 240 -24.76 -20.25 -15.02
C TYR A 240 -24.72 -21.51 -14.13
N ALA A 241 -25.38 -21.47 -12.97
CA ALA A 241 -25.24 -22.49 -11.93
C ALA A 241 -26.15 -23.72 -12.14
N THR A 242 -25.56 -24.83 -12.59
CA THR A 242 -26.30 -26.09 -12.77
C THR A 242 -26.07 -27.10 -11.65
N ASN A 243 -24.94 -27.00 -10.95
CA ASN A 243 -24.54 -27.92 -9.89
C ASN A 243 -23.91 -27.17 -8.70
N TRP A 244 -23.53 -27.89 -7.66
CA TRP A 244 -22.95 -27.29 -6.45
C TRP A 244 -21.56 -26.68 -6.68
N ILE A 245 -20.78 -27.21 -7.64
CA ILE A 245 -19.45 -26.67 -8.00
C ILE A 245 -19.60 -25.29 -8.63
N ASP A 246 -20.54 -25.15 -9.57
CA ASP A 246 -20.81 -23.86 -10.20
C ASP A 246 -21.27 -22.82 -9.15
N ARG A 247 -22.13 -23.23 -8.20
CA ARG A 247 -22.57 -22.37 -7.09
C ARG A 247 -21.42 -21.95 -6.18
N LEU A 248 -20.46 -22.85 -5.93
CA LEU A 248 -19.26 -22.56 -5.16
C LEU A 248 -18.39 -21.54 -5.91
N SER A 249 -18.17 -21.72 -7.21
CA SER A 249 -17.40 -20.78 -8.04
C SER A 249 -18.04 -19.39 -8.09
N LEU A 250 -19.38 -19.30 -8.22
CA LEU A 250 -20.10 -18.03 -8.13
C LEU A 250 -19.93 -17.37 -6.76
N PHE A 251 -20.13 -18.13 -5.68
CA PHE A 251 -19.96 -17.63 -4.33
C PHE A 251 -18.54 -17.09 -4.09
N CYS A 252 -17.52 -17.85 -4.49
CA CYS A 252 -16.13 -17.44 -4.35
C CYS A 252 -15.79 -16.21 -5.21
N GLY A 253 -16.32 -16.14 -6.45
CA GLY A 253 -16.17 -14.99 -7.34
C GLY A 253 -16.81 -13.73 -6.77
N GLU A 254 -18.07 -13.82 -6.33
CA GLU A 254 -18.79 -12.72 -5.67
C GLU A 254 -18.05 -12.27 -4.40
N PHE A 255 -17.58 -13.21 -3.58
CA PHE A 255 -16.81 -12.93 -2.37
C PHE A 255 -15.55 -12.11 -2.69
N VAL A 256 -14.71 -12.55 -3.63
CA VAL A 256 -13.46 -11.82 -3.94
C VAL A 256 -13.70 -10.54 -4.75
N ALA A 257 -14.84 -10.37 -5.41
CA ALA A 257 -15.17 -9.11 -6.09
C ALA A 257 -15.19 -7.91 -5.12
N TYR A 258 -15.60 -8.13 -3.87
CA TYR A 258 -15.60 -7.07 -2.86
C TYR A 258 -14.20 -6.68 -2.37
N TRP A 259 -13.15 -7.46 -2.62
CA TRP A 259 -11.77 -7.03 -2.36
C TRP A 259 -11.37 -5.80 -3.18
N ALA A 260 -11.90 -5.65 -4.39
CA ALA A 260 -11.68 -4.44 -5.19
C ALA A 260 -12.17 -3.17 -4.48
N VAL A 261 -13.24 -3.27 -3.68
CA VAL A 261 -13.75 -2.15 -2.88
C VAL A 261 -12.81 -1.81 -1.73
N ILE A 262 -12.18 -2.81 -1.09
CA ILE A 262 -11.13 -2.60 -0.08
C ILE A 262 -9.98 -1.79 -0.69
N ALA A 263 -9.56 -2.11 -1.92
CA ALA A 263 -8.49 -1.39 -2.60
C ALA A 263 -8.76 0.10 -2.78
N VAL A 264 -10.01 0.47 -3.08
CA VAL A 264 -10.40 1.89 -3.19
C VAL A 264 -10.15 2.61 -1.87
N PHE A 265 -10.56 2.04 -0.74
CA PHE A 265 -10.35 2.66 0.57
C PHE A 265 -8.87 2.74 0.96
N VAL A 266 -8.11 1.68 0.73
CA VAL A 266 -6.69 1.62 1.08
C VAL A 266 -5.85 2.57 0.23
N TYR A 267 -6.07 2.62 -1.10
CA TYR A 267 -5.34 3.57 -1.95
C TYR A 267 -5.77 5.01 -1.71
N TYR A 268 -7.04 5.25 -1.42
CA TYR A 268 -7.49 6.58 -1.01
C TYR A 268 -6.78 7.03 0.27
N TYR A 269 -6.71 6.15 1.27
CA TYR A 269 -5.95 6.39 2.49
C TYR A 269 -4.46 6.66 2.18
N GLU A 270 -3.83 5.87 1.32
CA GLU A 270 -2.43 6.06 0.93
C GLU A 270 -2.19 7.41 0.27
N VAL A 271 -3.07 7.84 -0.65
CA VAL A 271 -2.97 9.14 -1.32
C VAL A 271 -3.05 10.27 -0.29
N ILE A 272 -3.98 10.18 0.66
CA ILE A 272 -4.08 11.18 1.74
C ILE A 272 -2.84 11.13 2.64
N ALA A 273 -2.46 9.96 3.15
CA ALA A 273 -1.33 9.80 4.05
C ALA A 273 -0.03 10.35 3.41
N ARG A 274 0.23 9.99 2.15
CA ARG A 274 1.41 10.40 1.41
C ARG A 274 1.40 11.88 1.06
N TYR A 275 0.34 12.38 0.44
CA TYR A 275 0.37 13.72 -0.17
C TYR A 275 -0.24 14.82 0.70
N VAL A 276 -1.12 14.48 1.64
CA VAL A 276 -1.70 15.45 2.59
C VAL A 276 -0.90 15.48 3.89
N PHE A 277 -0.51 14.32 4.41
CA PHE A 277 0.22 14.25 5.68
C PHE A 277 1.74 14.10 5.53
N GLY A 278 2.26 13.90 4.31
CA GLY A 278 3.70 13.69 4.08
C GLY A 278 4.22 12.39 4.73
N SER A 279 3.34 11.41 4.94
CA SER A 279 3.58 10.19 5.70
C SER A 279 3.17 8.98 4.87
N PRO A 280 4.01 8.52 3.92
CA PRO A 280 3.72 7.33 3.12
C PRO A 280 3.54 6.11 4.03
N THR A 281 2.64 5.21 3.69
CA THR A 281 2.49 3.97 4.47
C THR A 281 3.49 2.91 4.00
N ASN A 282 3.97 2.10 4.94
CA ASN A 282 4.84 0.96 4.65
C ASN A 282 4.06 -0.29 4.22
N TRP A 283 2.74 -0.33 4.42
CA TRP A 283 1.91 -1.54 4.25
C TRP A 283 0.95 -1.49 3.07
N ALA A 284 0.44 -0.31 2.66
CA ALA A 284 -0.70 -0.24 1.72
C ALA A 284 -0.37 -0.86 0.35
N HIS A 285 0.82 -0.58 -0.20
CA HIS A 285 1.21 -1.11 -1.50
C HIS A 285 1.29 -2.64 -1.49
N GLU A 286 2.00 -3.22 -0.51
CA GLU A 286 2.18 -4.66 -0.39
C GLU A 286 0.86 -5.38 -0.07
N ALA A 287 0.06 -4.84 0.85
CA ALA A 287 -1.26 -5.38 1.16
C ALA A 287 -2.14 -5.50 -0.09
N MET A 288 -2.19 -4.46 -0.93
CA MET A 288 -3.01 -4.49 -2.14
C MET A 288 -2.43 -5.42 -3.21
N TYR A 289 -1.11 -5.45 -3.37
CA TYR A 289 -0.45 -6.37 -4.29
C TYR A 289 -0.79 -7.84 -3.97
N LEU A 290 -0.66 -8.23 -2.70
CA LEU A 290 -0.96 -9.58 -2.25
C LEU A 290 -2.46 -9.90 -2.40
N MET A 291 -3.34 -8.96 -2.01
CA MET A 291 -4.78 -9.10 -2.15
C MET A 291 -5.21 -9.33 -3.60
N PHE A 292 -4.70 -8.55 -4.55
CA PHE A 292 -5.03 -8.72 -5.97
C PHE A 292 -4.49 -10.05 -6.54
N GLY A 293 -3.30 -10.49 -6.10
CA GLY A 293 -2.78 -11.80 -6.46
C GLY A 293 -3.71 -12.94 -6.01
N MET A 294 -4.18 -12.88 -4.77
CA MET A 294 -5.20 -13.82 -4.25
C MET A 294 -6.52 -13.71 -5.03
N GLN A 295 -6.97 -12.49 -5.34
CA GLN A 295 -8.22 -12.23 -6.05
C GLN A 295 -8.21 -12.92 -7.42
N TYR A 296 -7.11 -12.76 -8.15
CA TYR A 296 -6.93 -13.33 -9.47
C TYR A 296 -7.04 -14.85 -9.48
N LEU A 297 -6.43 -15.52 -8.49
CA LEU A 297 -6.42 -16.97 -8.40
C LEU A 297 -7.79 -17.56 -8.09
N ILE A 298 -8.57 -16.93 -7.19
CA ILE A 298 -9.93 -17.36 -6.89
C ILE A 298 -10.87 -17.02 -8.06
N ALA A 299 -10.74 -15.82 -8.65
CA ALA A 299 -11.57 -15.37 -9.75
C ALA A 299 -11.40 -16.21 -11.03
N GLY A 300 -10.30 -16.95 -11.19
CA GLY A 300 -10.08 -17.85 -12.32
C GLY A 300 -11.19 -18.90 -12.48
N ALA A 301 -11.69 -19.50 -11.39
CA ALA A 301 -12.79 -20.46 -11.47
C ALA A 301 -14.12 -19.79 -11.86
N TYR A 302 -14.38 -18.58 -11.35
CA TYR A 302 -15.54 -17.78 -11.73
C TYR A 302 -15.50 -17.42 -13.22
N ALA A 303 -14.39 -16.85 -13.69
CA ALA A 303 -14.23 -16.45 -15.08
C ALA A 303 -14.24 -17.64 -16.06
N MET A 304 -13.95 -18.86 -15.58
CA MET A 304 -14.13 -20.08 -16.36
C MET A 304 -15.60 -20.48 -16.47
N LEU A 305 -16.37 -20.34 -15.39
CA LEU A 305 -17.80 -20.63 -15.37
C LEU A 305 -18.58 -19.67 -16.26
N THR A 306 -18.26 -18.38 -16.21
CA THR A 306 -18.96 -17.32 -16.97
C THR A 306 -18.41 -17.12 -18.39
N GLU A 307 -17.41 -17.90 -18.79
CA GLU A 307 -16.69 -17.77 -20.06
C GLU A 307 -16.08 -16.38 -20.31
N SER A 308 -15.75 -15.65 -19.25
CA SER A 308 -15.20 -14.29 -19.31
C SER A 308 -13.67 -14.24 -19.56
N HIS A 309 -13.04 -15.40 -19.80
CA HIS A 309 -11.63 -15.44 -20.20
C HIS A 309 -11.46 -14.93 -21.63
N VAL A 310 -10.35 -14.23 -21.89
CA VAL A 310 -9.97 -13.86 -23.25
C VAL A 310 -9.69 -15.14 -24.03
N ARG A 311 -10.53 -15.42 -25.03
CA ARG A 311 -10.49 -16.61 -25.87
C ARG A 311 -10.40 -16.19 -27.33
N VAL A 312 -9.60 -16.91 -28.11
CA VAL A 312 -9.48 -16.69 -29.56
C VAL A 312 -10.60 -17.48 -30.26
N ASP A 313 -11.71 -16.81 -30.55
CA ASP A 313 -12.94 -17.49 -31.01
C ASP A 313 -13.10 -17.62 -32.52
N ILE A 314 -12.12 -17.22 -33.32
CA ILE A 314 -12.21 -17.21 -34.79
C ILE A 314 -12.63 -18.57 -35.36
N PHE A 315 -12.08 -19.66 -34.83
CA PHE A 315 -12.37 -21.01 -35.30
C PHE A 315 -13.41 -21.74 -34.44
N TYR A 316 -13.66 -21.28 -33.21
CA TYR A 316 -14.59 -21.93 -32.28
C TYR A 316 -16.02 -21.42 -32.47
N ALA A 317 -16.21 -20.11 -32.65
CA ALA A 317 -17.52 -19.48 -32.77
C ALA A 317 -18.46 -20.14 -33.80
N PRO A 318 -18.03 -20.46 -35.04
CA PRO A 318 -18.91 -21.03 -36.06
C PRO A 318 -19.17 -22.54 -35.89
N LEU A 319 -18.56 -23.21 -34.91
CA LEU A 319 -18.77 -24.65 -34.69
C LEU A 319 -20.18 -24.93 -34.15
N SER A 320 -20.77 -26.05 -34.58
CA SER A 320 -22.00 -26.58 -33.98
C SER A 320 -21.77 -27.01 -32.53
N ARG A 321 -22.83 -27.02 -31.71
CA ARG A 321 -22.77 -27.44 -30.29
C ARG A 321 -22.02 -28.75 -30.04
N PRO A 322 -22.24 -29.85 -30.79
CA PRO A 322 -21.51 -31.10 -30.54
C PRO A 322 -20.03 -31.00 -30.91
N LYS A 323 -19.69 -30.23 -31.96
CA LYS A 323 -18.29 -30.00 -32.35
C LYS A 323 -17.55 -29.17 -31.30
N LYS A 324 -18.22 -28.17 -30.72
CA LYS A 324 -17.69 -27.38 -29.60
C LYS A 324 -17.38 -28.26 -28.40
N ALA A 325 -18.32 -29.11 -27.99
CA ALA A 325 -18.13 -30.03 -26.86
C ALA A 325 -16.95 -31.00 -27.07
N TRP A 326 -16.74 -31.50 -28.30
CA TRP A 326 -15.57 -32.34 -28.61
C TRP A 326 -14.23 -31.57 -28.54
N VAL A 327 -14.21 -30.33 -29.03
CA VAL A 327 -13.02 -29.46 -28.94
C VAL A 327 -12.72 -29.11 -27.49
N ASP A 328 -13.74 -28.78 -26.70
CA ASP A 328 -13.62 -28.49 -25.27
C ASP A 328 -13.15 -29.73 -24.49
N LEU A 329 -13.66 -30.92 -24.82
CA LEU A 329 -13.20 -32.17 -24.22
C LEU A 329 -11.72 -32.45 -24.53
N LEU A 330 -11.27 -32.24 -25.78
CA LEU A 330 -9.86 -32.42 -26.16
C LEU A 330 -8.95 -31.41 -25.48
N THR A 331 -9.35 -30.13 -25.46
CA THR A 331 -8.58 -29.05 -24.84
C THR A 331 -8.56 -29.14 -23.31
N SER A 332 -9.56 -29.79 -22.71
CA SER A 332 -9.61 -30.02 -21.26
C SER A 332 -8.41 -30.80 -20.73
N ILE A 333 -7.78 -31.66 -21.54
CA ILE A 333 -6.55 -32.39 -21.17
C ILE A 333 -5.43 -31.42 -20.81
N PHE A 334 -5.16 -30.43 -21.68
CA PHE A 334 -4.14 -29.41 -21.43
C PHE A 334 -4.51 -28.53 -20.24
N PHE A 335 -5.80 -28.22 -20.10
CA PHE A 335 -6.31 -27.50 -18.95
C PHE A 335 -6.04 -28.24 -17.63
N PHE A 336 -6.32 -29.55 -17.56
CA PHE A 336 -6.09 -30.34 -16.34
C PHE A 336 -4.61 -30.52 -16.02
N ILE A 337 -3.74 -30.61 -17.04
CA ILE A 337 -2.28 -30.58 -16.82
C ILE A 337 -1.90 -29.26 -16.15
N PHE A 338 -2.32 -28.13 -16.72
CA PHE A 338 -2.05 -26.81 -16.16
C PHE A 338 -2.61 -26.63 -14.75
N ALA A 339 -3.90 -26.90 -14.55
CA ALA A 339 -4.57 -26.74 -13.26
C ALA A 339 -4.04 -27.70 -12.21
N GLY A 340 -3.72 -28.94 -12.59
CA GLY A 340 -3.08 -29.93 -11.73
C GLY A 340 -1.68 -29.52 -11.31
N THR A 341 -0.84 -29.07 -12.25
CA THR A 341 0.49 -28.52 -11.92
C THR A 341 0.37 -27.33 -11.00
N LEU A 342 -0.54 -26.38 -11.29
CA LEU A 342 -0.77 -25.20 -10.46
C LEU A 342 -1.20 -25.58 -9.03
N LEU A 343 -2.08 -26.58 -8.88
CA LEU A 343 -2.52 -27.06 -7.57
C LEU A 343 -1.37 -27.71 -6.78
N VAL A 344 -0.59 -28.58 -7.43
CA VAL A 344 0.55 -29.27 -6.80
C VAL A 344 1.64 -28.28 -6.41
N THR A 345 2.03 -27.36 -7.29
CA THR A 345 3.07 -26.36 -6.98
C THR A 345 2.59 -25.38 -5.91
N SER A 346 1.33 -24.95 -5.96
CA SER A 346 0.75 -24.11 -4.90
C SER A 346 0.76 -24.82 -3.55
N TRP A 347 0.47 -26.13 -3.52
CA TRP A 347 0.53 -26.93 -2.30
C TRP A 347 1.94 -26.98 -1.73
N ILE A 348 2.95 -27.25 -2.58
CA ILE A 348 4.36 -27.27 -2.17
C ILE A 348 4.74 -25.92 -1.57
N PHE A 349 4.45 -24.81 -2.27
CA PHE A 349 4.78 -23.47 -1.78
C PHE A 349 4.05 -23.11 -0.48
N ALA A 350 2.79 -23.51 -0.31
CA ALA A 350 2.04 -23.26 0.92
C ALA A 350 2.64 -24.02 2.12
N MET A 351 3.07 -25.27 1.90
CA MET A 351 3.74 -26.06 2.93
C MET A 351 5.14 -25.54 3.26
N ASP A 352 5.93 -25.18 2.24
CA ASP A 352 7.27 -24.60 2.42
C ASP A 352 7.21 -23.30 3.23
N ALA A 353 6.21 -22.45 2.94
CA ALA A 353 6.01 -21.21 3.66
C ALA A 353 5.62 -21.43 5.12
N LEU A 354 4.89 -22.50 5.46
CA LEU A 354 4.60 -22.85 6.85
C LEU A 354 5.81 -23.47 7.55
N ALA A 355 6.61 -24.25 6.84
CA ALA A 355 7.75 -25.00 7.37
C ALA A 355 9.00 -24.14 7.63
N VAL A 356 8.94 -22.82 7.44
CA VAL A 356 10.05 -21.92 7.77
C VAL A 356 10.32 -21.95 9.29
N PRO A 357 11.58 -22.15 9.73
CA PRO A 357 11.98 -22.09 11.14
C PRO A 357 11.85 -20.68 11.73
N ALA A 358 10.62 -20.25 12.00
CA ALA A 358 10.33 -18.98 12.63
C ALA A 358 9.74 -19.24 14.03
N GLY A 359 10.27 -18.52 15.04
CA GLY A 359 10.19 -18.89 16.46
C GLY A 359 8.79 -19.20 17.00
N ASN A 360 8.75 -20.13 17.98
CA ASN A 360 7.60 -20.54 18.82
C ASN A 360 6.26 -20.82 18.13
N SER A 361 6.24 -21.12 16.83
CA SER A 361 4.99 -21.48 16.14
C SER A 361 4.74 -22.98 16.08
N VAL A 362 3.71 -23.41 16.81
CA VAL A 362 3.25 -24.80 16.83
C VAL A 362 2.88 -25.29 15.41
N VAL A 363 2.39 -24.39 14.55
CA VAL A 363 2.03 -24.70 13.16
C VAL A 363 3.26 -25.00 12.31
N SER A 364 4.38 -24.29 12.51
CA SER A 364 5.62 -24.58 11.78
C SER A 364 6.27 -25.87 12.26
N ASP A 365 6.21 -26.17 13.57
CA ASP A 365 6.68 -27.44 14.12
C ASP A 365 5.93 -28.62 13.50
N TRP A 366 4.61 -28.49 13.34
CA TRP A 366 3.78 -29.48 12.65
C TRP A 366 4.12 -29.58 11.17
N ALA A 367 4.24 -28.45 10.46
CA ALA A 367 4.54 -28.43 9.03
C ALA A 367 5.91 -29.05 8.71
N ARG A 368 6.87 -28.95 9.65
CA ARG A 368 8.19 -29.60 9.60
C ARG A 368 8.20 -31.06 10.04
N GLY A 369 7.07 -31.58 10.51
CA GLY A 369 6.94 -32.96 11.01
C GLY A 369 7.57 -33.21 12.39
N GLN A 370 7.81 -32.16 13.19
CA GLN A 370 8.39 -32.28 14.54
C GLN A 370 7.35 -32.71 15.58
N ILE A 371 6.08 -32.33 15.37
CA ILE A 371 4.94 -32.71 16.22
C ILE A 371 3.81 -33.30 15.38
N GLY A 372 2.97 -34.13 16.01
CA GLY A 372 1.79 -34.70 15.35
C GLY A 372 0.64 -33.69 15.20
N LEU A 373 -0.30 -33.95 14.29
CA LEU A 373 -1.48 -33.08 14.09
C LEU A 373 -2.33 -32.94 15.37
N GLY A 374 -2.49 -34.02 16.13
CA GLY A 374 -3.23 -33.98 17.40
C GLY A 374 -2.58 -33.06 18.42
N GLU A 375 -1.25 -33.13 18.54
CA GLU A 375 -0.45 -32.27 19.43
C GLU A 375 -0.48 -30.81 18.98
N MET A 376 -0.43 -30.56 17.66
CA MET A 376 -0.59 -29.23 17.09
C MET A 376 -1.95 -28.62 17.48
N LEU A 377 -3.05 -29.36 17.27
CA LEU A 377 -4.39 -28.89 17.60
C LEU A 377 -4.58 -28.60 19.10
N THR A 378 -4.00 -29.42 19.98
CA THR A 378 -4.10 -29.20 21.42
C THR A 378 -3.22 -28.05 21.92
N SER A 379 -2.13 -27.76 21.21
CA SER A 379 -1.16 -26.71 21.56
C SER A 379 -1.50 -25.35 20.95
N LEU A 380 -2.44 -25.29 19.99
CA LEU A 380 -2.98 -24.05 19.44
C LEU A 380 -3.80 -23.30 20.50
N ASN A 381 -3.29 -22.14 20.94
CA ASN A 381 -3.95 -21.28 21.93
C ASN A 381 -3.86 -19.79 21.52
N ALA A 382 -4.52 -18.90 22.26
CA ALA A 382 -4.52 -17.46 21.95
C ALA A 382 -3.12 -16.83 22.01
N ALA A 383 -2.21 -17.34 22.84
CA ALA A 383 -0.85 -16.83 22.95
C ALA A 383 -0.08 -16.94 21.62
N GLN A 384 -0.44 -17.95 20.80
CA GLN A 384 0.10 -18.13 19.46
C GLN A 384 -0.28 -17.02 18.46
N TRP A 385 -1.31 -16.24 18.74
CA TRP A 385 -1.80 -15.16 17.87
C TRP A 385 -1.48 -13.76 18.40
N THR A 386 -1.12 -13.64 19.68
CA THR A 386 -0.93 -12.36 20.38
C THR A 386 0.52 -12.04 20.73
N ASP A 387 1.44 -13.02 20.66
CA ASP A 387 2.85 -12.81 20.97
C ASP A 387 3.58 -12.09 19.81
N THR A 388 4.24 -10.98 20.14
CA THR A 388 4.97 -10.12 19.19
C THR A 388 6.20 -10.78 18.58
N ASN A 389 6.72 -11.86 19.19
CA ASN A 389 7.85 -12.62 18.66
C ASN A 389 7.42 -13.71 17.65
N ILE A 390 6.11 -13.92 17.51
CA ILE A 390 5.59 -14.96 16.65
C ILE A 390 5.49 -14.42 15.22
N ARG A 391 6.51 -14.75 14.43
CA ARG A 391 6.49 -14.64 12.97
C ARG A 391 6.18 -16.03 12.43
N TRP A 392 4.96 -16.27 11.97
CA TRP A 392 4.62 -17.58 11.42
C TRP A 392 5.11 -17.70 9.99
N GLY A 393 5.96 -18.71 9.76
CA GLY A 393 6.35 -19.09 8.42
C GLY A 393 7.19 -18.04 7.70
N GLU A 394 7.12 -18.08 6.37
CA GLU A 394 7.75 -17.12 5.47
C GLU A 394 7.09 -15.74 5.56
N ILE A 395 7.92 -14.71 5.70
CA ILE A 395 7.52 -13.30 5.76
C ILE A 395 7.99 -12.55 4.51
N SER A 396 7.32 -11.45 4.18
CA SER A 396 7.80 -10.57 3.10
C SER A 396 9.11 -9.87 3.46
N PHE A 397 9.90 -9.52 2.44
CA PHE A 397 11.19 -8.82 2.60
C PHE A 397 11.05 -7.29 2.75
N ASN A 398 9.83 -6.77 2.75
CA ASN A 398 9.55 -5.33 2.85
C ASN A 398 9.36 -4.89 4.31
N GLU A 399 9.31 -3.58 4.54
CA GLU A 399 9.17 -2.97 5.87
C GLU A 399 7.92 -3.40 6.66
N TRP A 400 6.89 -3.95 5.99
CA TRP A 400 5.68 -4.45 6.65
C TRP A 400 5.79 -5.89 7.14
N GLU A 401 6.71 -6.70 6.59
CA GLU A 401 7.03 -8.08 7.02
C GLU A 401 5.80 -8.99 7.18
N VAL A 402 4.86 -8.94 6.23
CA VAL A 402 3.60 -9.69 6.33
C VAL A 402 3.84 -11.20 6.13
N PRO A 403 3.20 -12.08 6.94
CA PRO A 403 3.26 -13.52 6.72
C PRO A 403 2.65 -13.93 5.37
N LEU A 404 3.39 -14.68 4.56
CA LEU A 404 2.98 -15.07 3.19
C LEU A 404 2.20 -16.37 3.13
N TRP A 405 2.23 -17.19 4.19
CA TRP A 405 1.56 -18.48 4.20
C TRP A 405 0.05 -18.39 3.87
N PRO A 406 -0.75 -17.42 4.38
CA PRO A 406 -2.18 -17.40 4.07
C PRO A 406 -2.44 -17.14 2.59
N MET A 407 -1.63 -16.28 1.95
CA MET A 407 -1.70 -16.04 0.51
C MET A 407 -1.42 -17.32 -0.27
N LYS A 408 -0.37 -18.06 0.08
CA LYS A 408 -0.02 -19.31 -0.60
C LYS A 408 -1.08 -20.38 -0.44
N TRP A 409 -1.78 -20.43 0.69
CA TRP A 409 -2.98 -21.26 0.86
C TRP A 409 -4.15 -20.81 -0.01
N VAL A 410 -4.32 -19.50 -0.23
CA VAL A 410 -5.29 -19.01 -1.23
C VAL A 410 -4.93 -19.47 -2.64
N MET A 411 -3.64 -19.61 -2.97
CA MET A 411 -3.23 -20.21 -4.25
C MET A 411 -3.70 -21.66 -4.37
N VAL A 412 -3.56 -22.46 -3.29
CA VAL A 412 -4.08 -23.84 -3.24
C VAL A 412 -5.59 -23.85 -3.45
N MET A 413 -6.32 -22.96 -2.76
CA MET A 413 -7.78 -22.86 -2.91
C MET A 413 -8.18 -22.46 -4.34
N GLY A 414 -7.51 -21.49 -4.95
CA GLY A 414 -7.75 -21.09 -6.34
C GLY A 414 -7.47 -22.23 -7.33
N GLY A 415 -6.36 -22.94 -7.16
CA GLY A 415 -6.03 -24.12 -7.96
C GLY A 415 -7.06 -25.24 -7.81
N LEU A 416 -7.52 -25.51 -6.58
CA LEU A 416 -8.56 -26.50 -6.31
C LEU A 416 -9.88 -26.10 -6.96
N LEU A 417 -10.29 -24.83 -6.83
CA LEU A 417 -11.50 -24.30 -7.47
C LEU A 417 -11.43 -24.42 -8.99
N LEU A 418 -10.28 -24.13 -9.62
CA LEU A 418 -10.07 -24.31 -11.06
C LEU A 418 -10.20 -25.77 -11.48
N VAL A 419 -9.59 -26.70 -10.75
CA VAL A 419 -9.71 -28.14 -11.03
C VAL A 419 -11.17 -28.58 -10.91
N LEU A 420 -11.86 -28.20 -9.83
CA LEU A 420 -13.27 -28.51 -9.63
C LEU A 420 -14.14 -27.94 -10.76
N GLN A 421 -13.92 -26.68 -11.14
CA GLN A 421 -14.65 -26.04 -12.23
C GLN A 421 -14.39 -26.73 -13.57
N GLY A 422 -13.16 -27.16 -13.84
CA GLY A 422 -12.82 -27.99 -14.99
C GLY A 422 -13.58 -29.31 -15.01
N ILE A 423 -13.71 -29.99 -13.86
CA ILE A 423 -14.50 -31.23 -13.74
C ILE A 423 -15.97 -30.96 -14.04
N SER A 424 -16.52 -29.85 -13.52
CA SER A 424 -17.89 -29.41 -13.80
C SER A 424 -18.09 -29.20 -15.31
N LYS A 425 -17.19 -28.48 -15.97
CA LYS A 425 -17.27 -28.19 -17.41
C LYS A 425 -17.13 -29.46 -18.25
N MET A 426 -16.09 -30.26 -18.02
CA MET A 426 -15.88 -31.53 -18.72
C MET A 426 -17.08 -32.47 -18.58
N SER A 427 -17.71 -32.54 -17.40
CA SER A 427 -18.92 -33.35 -17.18
C SER A 427 -20.11 -32.88 -18.01
N LYS A 428 -20.24 -31.57 -18.25
CA LYS A 428 -21.28 -30.99 -19.11
C LYS A 428 -21.01 -31.29 -20.58
N ASP A 429 -19.77 -31.16 -21.02
CA ASP A 429 -19.36 -31.45 -22.40
C ASP A 429 -19.58 -32.93 -22.74
N ILE A 430 -19.19 -33.85 -21.84
CA ILE A 430 -19.46 -35.29 -21.99
C ILE A 430 -20.97 -35.56 -22.09
N ARG A 431 -21.78 -34.87 -21.28
CA ARG A 431 -23.24 -35.02 -21.32
C ARG A 431 -23.84 -34.51 -22.63
N GLU A 432 -23.31 -33.42 -23.18
CA GLU A 432 -23.76 -32.88 -24.47
C GLU A 432 -23.41 -33.85 -25.61
N ILE A 433 -22.18 -34.38 -25.62
CA ILE A 433 -21.74 -35.40 -26.58
C ILE A 433 -22.62 -36.66 -26.49
N ALA A 434 -22.91 -37.14 -25.27
CA ALA A 434 -23.72 -38.33 -25.05
C ALA A 434 -25.19 -38.15 -25.47
N ARG A 435 -25.72 -36.92 -25.45
CA ARG A 435 -27.09 -36.61 -25.88
C ARG A 435 -27.23 -36.49 -27.40
N GLY A 436 -26.13 -36.36 -28.14
CA GLY A 436 -26.15 -36.34 -29.61
C GLY A 436 -26.82 -35.11 -30.22
N ASN A 437 -27.00 -34.03 -29.46
CA ASN A 437 -27.55 -32.75 -29.93
C ASN A 437 -26.46 -31.86 -30.56
#